data_AF-S4XXX7-F1
#
_entry.id   AF-S4XXX7-F1
#
_cell.length_a   1.000
_cell.length_b   1.000
_cell.length_c   1.000
_cell.angle_alpha   90.00
_cell.angle_beta   90.00
_cell.angle_gamma   90.00
#
_symmetry.space_group_name_H-M   'P 1'
#
loop_
_entity.id
_entity.type
_entity.pdbx_description
1 polymer ?
#
loop_
_entity_poly.entity_id
_entity_poly.type
_entity_poly.pdbx_seq_one_letter_code
_entity_poly.pdbx_strand_id
1 'polypeptide(L)'
;MPKSPRKRALSSPHDALFQWTFSQREHAVGLLKAALPPPLVAAVRWGTLRVEKGSFVDRALRSRHSDLVLSARIGEGRVYVYVIVEQQRDVEALMVFRMGLYMMRLWEQLVREQPGLKKLPPVMPVLVHHSDTGWTAARAFEDIVAIDGPARAALLPHTPRFELRLIDVSGGRAGDLVEQALTALG
;
A
#
# COMPACT_ATOMS: atom_id res chain seq x y z
N MET A 1 -7.95 39.71 9.44
CA MET A 1 -6.68 39.02 9.72
C MET A 1 -6.21 38.30 8.45
N PRO A 2 -4.99 38.53 7.95
CA PRO A 2 -4.47 37.77 6.83
C PRO A 2 -4.22 36.32 7.27
N LYS A 3 -4.67 35.35 6.47
CA LYS A 3 -4.42 33.92 6.71
C LYS A 3 -2.91 33.64 6.55
N SER A 4 -2.31 33.09 7.60
CA SER A 4 -0.91 32.66 7.59
C SER A 4 -0.66 31.64 6.46
N PRO A 5 0.43 31.76 5.68
CA PRO A 5 0.71 30.85 4.59
C PRO A 5 0.94 29.44 5.14
N ARG A 6 0.19 28.45 4.62
CA ARG A 6 0.39 27.03 4.96
C ARG A 6 1.85 26.67 4.67
N LYS A 7 2.63 26.37 5.72
CA LYS A 7 3.96 25.77 5.60
C LYS A 7 3.83 24.53 4.71
N ARG A 8 4.49 24.57 3.56
CA ARG A 8 4.73 23.41 2.69
C ARG A 8 5.37 22.34 3.58
N ALA A 9 4.67 21.22 3.79
CA ALA A 9 5.18 20.11 4.59
C ALA A 9 6.53 19.68 3.99
N LEU A 10 7.60 19.84 4.76
CA LEU A 10 8.90 19.29 4.42
C LEU A 10 8.72 17.76 4.35
N SER A 11 9.18 17.14 3.26
CA SER A 11 9.20 15.68 3.12
C SER A 11 9.84 15.07 4.35
N SER A 12 9.16 14.14 5.02
CA SER A 12 9.75 13.49 6.19
C SER A 12 11.04 12.75 5.76
N PRO A 13 12.06 12.62 6.62
CA PRO A 13 13.26 11.82 6.30
C PRO A 13 12.94 10.40 5.84
N HIS A 14 11.82 9.85 6.28
CA HIS A 14 11.35 8.52 5.88
C HIS A 14 10.62 8.52 4.54
N ASP A 15 9.96 9.62 4.13
CA ASP A 15 9.45 9.76 2.76
C ASP A 15 10.62 9.71 1.76
N ALA A 16 11.73 10.38 2.10
CA ALA A 16 12.95 10.37 1.29
C ALA A 16 13.60 8.98 1.27
N LEU A 17 13.66 8.30 2.42
CA LEU A 17 14.20 6.94 2.53
C LEU A 17 13.34 5.91 1.79
N PHE A 18 12.02 6.05 1.83
CA PHE A 18 11.10 5.19 1.10
C PHE A 18 11.21 5.43 -0.40
N GLN A 19 11.17 6.69 -0.84
CA GLN A 19 11.39 7.03 -2.24
C GLN A 19 12.76 6.53 -2.73
N TRP A 20 13.79 6.58 -1.89
CA TRP A 20 15.11 6.03 -2.18
C TRP A 20 15.12 4.50 -2.25
N THR A 21 14.55 3.82 -1.25
CA THR A 21 14.43 2.35 -1.19
C THR A 21 13.72 1.80 -2.42
N PHE A 22 12.69 2.51 -2.89
CA PHE A 22 11.95 2.11 -4.07
C PHE A 22 12.48 2.70 -5.39
N SER A 23 13.43 3.63 -5.32
CA SER A 23 14.26 4.01 -6.47
C SER A 23 15.29 2.93 -6.81
N GLN A 24 15.74 2.17 -5.79
CA GLN A 24 16.64 1.03 -5.92
C GLN A 24 15.83 -0.26 -6.00
N ARG A 25 15.71 -0.81 -7.21
CA ARG A 25 14.85 -1.95 -7.50
C ARG A 25 15.14 -3.16 -6.60
N GLU A 26 16.40 -3.41 -6.32
CA GLU A 26 16.90 -4.55 -5.54
C GLU A 26 16.36 -4.48 -4.10
N HIS A 27 16.34 -3.30 -3.50
CA HIS A 27 15.82 -3.09 -2.14
C HIS A 27 14.30 -3.25 -2.10
N ALA A 28 13.59 -2.72 -3.10
CA ALA A 28 12.15 -2.93 -3.25
C ALA A 28 11.79 -4.42 -3.37
N VAL A 29 12.57 -5.21 -4.12
CA VAL A 29 12.38 -6.67 -4.22
C VAL A 29 12.57 -7.33 -2.85
N GLY A 30 13.63 -6.99 -2.12
CA GLY A 30 13.89 -7.57 -0.79
C GLY A 30 12.75 -7.34 0.19
N LEU A 31 12.30 -6.09 0.31
CA LEU A 31 11.18 -5.71 1.18
C LEU A 31 9.89 -6.42 0.78
N LEU A 32 9.54 -6.46 -0.52
CA LEU A 32 8.34 -7.14 -0.98
C LEU A 32 8.41 -8.66 -0.77
N LYS A 33 9.57 -9.30 -0.92
CA LYS A 33 9.73 -10.73 -0.65
C LYS A 33 9.55 -11.06 0.83
N ALA A 34 10.05 -10.22 1.73
CA ALA A 34 9.85 -10.38 3.16
C ALA A 34 8.39 -10.12 3.57
N ALA A 35 7.75 -9.17 2.89
CA ALA A 35 6.39 -8.76 3.20
C ALA A 35 5.32 -9.71 2.67
N LEU A 36 5.45 -10.25 1.47
CA LEU A 36 4.35 -10.92 0.78
C LEU A 36 4.23 -12.41 1.13
N PRO A 37 3.02 -13.02 0.98
CA PRO A 37 2.84 -14.45 1.20
C PRO A 37 3.76 -15.30 0.32
N PRO A 38 4.37 -16.40 0.83
CA PRO A 38 5.30 -17.23 0.06
C PRO A 38 4.78 -17.71 -1.30
N PRO A 39 3.50 -18.13 -1.45
CA PRO A 39 2.98 -18.52 -2.76
C PRO A 39 3.00 -17.39 -3.79
N LEU A 40 2.70 -16.15 -3.36
CA LEU A 40 2.77 -14.98 -4.23
C LEU A 40 4.23 -14.67 -4.57
N VAL A 41 5.14 -14.77 -3.60
CA VAL A 41 6.57 -14.53 -3.82
C VAL A 41 7.16 -15.49 -4.85
N ALA A 42 6.77 -16.77 -4.80
CA ALA A 42 7.19 -17.78 -5.75
C ALA A 42 6.64 -17.55 -7.17
N ALA A 43 5.43 -17.00 -7.28
CA ALA A 43 4.76 -16.80 -8.57
C ALA A 43 5.24 -15.54 -9.33
N VAL A 44 5.78 -14.55 -8.62
CA VAL A 44 6.19 -13.26 -9.21
C VAL A 44 7.54 -13.37 -9.92
N ARG A 45 7.61 -12.89 -11.16
CA ARG A 45 8.87 -12.71 -11.91
C ARG A 45 9.55 -11.41 -11.46
N TRP A 46 10.30 -11.45 -10.37
CA TRP A 46 10.97 -10.28 -9.75
C TRP A 46 11.90 -9.51 -10.69
N GLY A 47 12.49 -10.22 -11.66
CA GLY A 47 13.23 -9.66 -12.81
C GLY A 47 12.39 -8.76 -13.74
N THR A 48 11.11 -8.54 -13.45
CA THR A 48 10.24 -7.56 -14.13
C THR A 48 9.65 -6.46 -13.23
N LEU A 49 9.98 -6.44 -11.92
CA LEU A 49 9.49 -5.42 -10.99
C LEU A 49 9.88 -4.01 -11.46
N ARG A 50 8.90 -3.11 -11.47
CA ARG A 50 9.09 -1.70 -11.80
C ARG A 50 8.13 -0.81 -11.02
N VAL A 51 8.55 0.43 -10.79
CA VAL A 51 7.67 1.50 -10.32
C VAL A 51 6.79 1.95 -11.47
N GLU A 52 5.48 1.95 -11.26
CA GLU A 52 4.52 2.52 -12.20
C GLU A 52 4.52 4.04 -12.03
N LYS A 53 5.15 4.73 -12.98
CA LYS A 53 5.13 6.18 -13.04
C LYS A 53 3.80 6.62 -13.61
N GLY A 54 3.02 7.38 -12.85
CA GLY A 54 1.96 8.12 -13.48
C GLY A 54 1.39 9.22 -12.62
N SER A 55 0.65 10.09 -13.29
CA SER A 55 -0.19 11.16 -12.74
C SER A 55 -1.29 10.66 -11.77
N PHE A 56 -1.32 9.35 -11.49
CA PHE A 56 -2.25 8.59 -10.64
C PHE A 56 -2.45 9.15 -9.25
N VAL A 57 -1.36 9.63 -8.67
CA VAL A 57 -1.33 10.10 -7.28
C VAL A 57 -1.62 11.61 -7.22
N ASP A 58 -1.55 12.30 -8.35
CA ASP A 58 -1.18 13.71 -8.36
C ASP A 58 -2.36 14.68 -8.06
N ARG A 59 -3.62 14.35 -8.38
CA ARG A 59 -4.70 15.36 -8.22
C ARG A 59 -5.43 15.36 -6.87
N ALA A 60 -5.53 14.20 -6.21
CA ALA A 60 -6.23 14.06 -4.93
C ALA A 60 -5.33 13.60 -3.78
N LEU A 61 -4.17 12.98 -4.06
CA LEU A 61 -3.21 12.52 -3.04
C LEU A 61 -2.02 13.47 -2.86
N ARG A 62 -2.05 14.65 -3.47
CA ARG A 62 -0.99 15.67 -3.49
C ARG A 62 -0.48 16.14 -2.12
N SER A 63 -1.12 15.72 -1.02
CA SER A 63 -0.71 16.03 0.34
C SER A 63 0.04 14.91 1.07
N ARG A 64 0.13 13.68 0.52
CA ARG A 64 0.79 12.54 1.16
C ARG A 64 1.83 11.94 0.21
N HIS A 65 3.12 12.16 0.52
CA HIS A 65 4.26 11.88 -0.37
C HIS A 65 4.77 10.44 -0.31
N SER A 66 4.02 9.53 0.33
CA SER A 66 4.50 8.21 0.78
C SER A 66 3.80 7.03 0.12
N ASP A 67 2.98 7.26 -0.91
CA ASP A 67 2.30 6.21 -1.66
C ASP A 67 3.07 5.81 -2.93
N LEU A 68 3.09 4.51 -3.23
CA LEU A 68 3.79 3.95 -4.38
C LEU A 68 3.00 2.81 -5.03
N VAL A 69 3.03 2.77 -6.37
CA VAL A 69 2.51 1.64 -7.13
C VAL A 69 3.66 0.93 -7.85
N LEU A 70 3.77 -0.37 -7.62
CA LEU A 70 4.71 -1.26 -8.29
C LEU A 70 3.95 -2.25 -9.15
N SER A 71 4.61 -2.78 -10.18
CA SER A 71 4.08 -3.92 -10.90
C SER A 71 5.16 -4.92 -11.31
N ALA A 72 4.77 -6.17 -11.45
CA ALA A 72 5.61 -7.26 -11.95
C ALA A 72 4.77 -8.28 -12.71
N ARG A 73 5.40 -9.07 -13.58
CA ARG A 73 4.75 -10.19 -14.27
C ARG A 73 4.46 -11.33 -13.30
N ILE A 74 3.28 -11.93 -13.45
CA ILE A 74 2.84 -13.13 -12.75
C ILE A 74 2.06 -14.00 -13.74
N GLY A 75 2.51 -15.24 -13.97
CA GLY A 75 2.01 -16.06 -15.09
C GLY A 75 2.06 -15.28 -16.43
N GLU A 76 0.93 -15.27 -17.14
CA GLU A 76 0.72 -14.48 -18.36
C GLU A 76 0.30 -13.03 -18.12
N GLY A 77 -0.04 -12.69 -16.87
CA GLY A 77 -0.55 -11.39 -16.48
C GLY A 77 0.46 -10.53 -15.73
N ARG A 78 -0.10 -9.58 -14.97
CA ARG A 78 0.61 -8.62 -14.15
C ARG A 78 -0.06 -8.54 -12.79
N VAL A 79 0.74 -8.44 -11.74
CA VAL A 79 0.28 -8.06 -10.40
C VAL A 79 0.75 -6.65 -10.12
N TYR A 80 -0.10 -5.88 -9.48
CA TYR A 80 0.24 -4.58 -8.92
C TYR A 80 0.39 -4.71 -7.41
N VAL A 81 1.32 -3.95 -6.84
CA VAL A 81 1.44 -3.79 -5.40
C VAL A 81 1.24 -2.31 -5.12
N TYR A 82 0.19 -2.01 -4.37
CA TYR A 82 -0.07 -0.65 -3.90
C TYR A 82 0.50 -0.54 -2.49
N VAL A 83 1.51 0.27 -2.30
CA VAL A 83 2.19 0.46 -1.02
C VAL A 83 1.81 1.82 -0.48
N ILE A 84 1.25 1.82 0.72
CA ILE A 84 1.05 3.01 1.53
C ILE A 84 2.10 2.95 2.64
N VAL A 85 2.83 4.04 2.86
CA VAL A 85 3.67 4.19 4.06
C VAL A 85 3.10 5.27 4.94
N GLU A 86 2.82 4.91 6.19
CA GLU A 86 2.25 5.82 7.17
C GLU A 86 3.12 5.89 8.41
N GLN A 87 3.48 7.12 8.75
CA GLN A 87 4.13 7.48 10.00
C GLN A 87 3.21 8.45 10.73
N GLN A 88 2.36 7.90 11.58
CA GLN A 88 1.36 8.68 12.31
C GLN A 88 1.50 8.40 13.80
N ARG A 89 1.23 9.43 14.61
CA ARG A 89 1.11 9.28 16.07
C ARG A 89 -0.09 8.39 16.41
N ASP A 90 -1.19 8.56 15.67
CA ASP A 90 -2.43 7.83 15.85
C ASP A 90 -2.75 6.93 14.64
N VAL A 91 -3.42 5.82 14.88
CA VAL A 91 -3.84 4.88 13.82
C VAL A 91 -5.10 5.39 13.12
N GLU A 92 -5.07 5.49 11.79
CA GLU A 92 -6.26 5.81 10.98
C GLU A 92 -7.22 4.60 10.90
N ALA A 93 -8.34 4.66 11.62
CA ALA A 93 -9.30 3.56 11.73
C ALA A 93 -9.86 3.06 10.39
N LEU A 94 -10.00 3.94 9.40
CA LEU A 94 -10.56 3.62 8.08
C LEU A 94 -9.50 3.44 6.99
N MET A 95 -8.27 3.08 7.35
CA MET A 95 -7.18 2.87 6.39
C MET A 95 -7.51 1.84 5.31
N VAL A 96 -8.22 0.75 5.66
CA VAL A 96 -8.64 -0.26 4.69
C VAL A 96 -9.63 0.32 3.65
N PHE A 97 -10.50 1.24 4.05
CA PHE A 97 -11.37 1.97 3.11
C PHE A 97 -10.55 2.85 2.16
N ARG A 98 -9.58 3.58 2.71
CA ARG A 98 -8.71 4.46 1.92
C ARG A 98 -7.90 3.68 0.88
N MET A 99 -7.33 2.54 1.28
CA MET A 99 -6.66 1.61 0.36
C MET A 99 -7.62 1.11 -0.73
N GLY A 100 -8.85 0.76 -0.36
CA GLY A 100 -9.89 0.37 -1.32
C GLY A 100 -10.15 1.44 -2.40
N LEU A 101 -10.23 2.71 -2.02
CA LEU A 101 -10.35 3.82 -2.98
C LEU A 101 -9.17 3.87 -3.95
N TYR A 102 -7.96 3.58 -3.48
CA TYR A 102 -6.75 3.61 -4.31
C TYR A 102 -6.69 2.44 -5.28
N MET A 103 -7.07 1.25 -4.83
CA MET A 103 -7.21 0.07 -5.69
C MET A 103 -8.23 0.31 -6.80
N MET A 104 -9.40 0.87 -6.47
CA MET A 104 -10.45 1.17 -7.47
C MET A 104 -9.99 2.19 -8.49
N ARG A 105 -9.30 3.25 -8.05
CA ARG A 105 -8.73 4.28 -8.95
C ARG A 105 -7.68 3.69 -9.87
N LEU A 106 -6.82 2.80 -9.37
CA LEU A 106 -5.84 2.09 -10.20
C LEU A 106 -6.53 1.23 -11.26
N TRP A 107 -7.61 0.53 -10.92
CA TRP A 107 -8.36 -0.26 -11.90
C TRP A 107 -9.11 0.59 -12.93
N GLU A 108 -9.78 1.66 -12.52
CA GLU A 108 -10.44 2.60 -13.42
C GLU A 108 -9.46 3.14 -14.48
N GLN A 109 -8.29 3.54 -14.00
CA GLN A 109 -7.13 3.92 -14.79
C GLN A 109 -6.75 2.84 -15.83
N LEU A 110 -6.57 1.60 -15.39
CA LEU A 110 -6.13 0.51 -16.27
C LEU A 110 -7.18 0.19 -17.34
N VAL A 111 -8.46 0.27 -16.99
CA VAL A 111 -9.57 0.12 -17.94
C VAL A 111 -9.53 1.21 -19.00
N ARG A 112 -9.22 2.46 -18.62
CA ARG A 112 -9.11 3.58 -19.56
C ARG A 112 -7.93 3.43 -20.52
N GLU A 113 -6.79 2.96 -20.03
CA GLU A 113 -5.54 2.87 -20.81
C GLU A 113 -5.43 1.59 -21.65
N GLN A 114 -6.21 0.55 -21.35
CA GLN A 114 -6.16 -0.73 -22.05
C GLN A 114 -7.52 -1.05 -22.66
N PRO A 115 -7.83 -0.49 -23.85
CA PRO A 115 -9.05 -0.81 -24.57
C PRO A 115 -9.16 -2.32 -24.79
N GLY A 116 -10.17 -2.95 -24.19
CA GLY A 116 -10.37 -4.41 -24.24
C GLY A 116 -10.00 -5.18 -22.97
N LEU A 117 -9.56 -4.51 -21.89
CA LEU A 117 -9.37 -5.14 -20.59
C LEU A 117 -10.70 -5.74 -20.08
N LYS A 118 -10.80 -7.07 -20.06
CA LYS A 118 -11.99 -7.80 -19.58
C LYS A 118 -11.84 -8.36 -18.16
N LYS A 119 -10.61 -8.43 -17.66
CA LYS A 119 -10.29 -8.92 -16.32
C LYS A 119 -9.32 -7.94 -15.66
N LEU A 120 -9.67 -7.50 -14.46
CA LEU A 120 -8.80 -6.61 -13.70
C LEU A 120 -7.58 -7.39 -13.20
N PRO A 121 -6.37 -6.83 -13.33
CA PRO A 121 -5.18 -7.45 -12.75
C PRO A 121 -5.25 -7.37 -11.21
N PRO A 122 -4.72 -8.35 -10.49
CA PRO A 122 -4.69 -8.32 -9.04
C PRO A 122 -3.90 -7.13 -8.52
N VAL A 123 -4.37 -6.54 -7.42
CA VAL A 123 -3.68 -5.50 -6.67
C VAL A 123 -3.46 -6.03 -5.25
N MET A 124 -2.21 -6.03 -4.80
CA MET A 124 -1.82 -6.40 -3.45
C MET A 124 -1.70 -5.12 -2.60
N PRO A 125 -2.62 -4.88 -1.65
CA PRO A 125 -2.60 -3.70 -0.80
C PRO A 125 -1.63 -3.88 0.36
N VAL A 126 -0.47 -3.21 0.32
CA VAL A 126 0.54 -3.23 1.38
C VAL A 126 0.47 -1.94 2.17
N LEU A 127 0.44 -2.06 3.50
CA LEU A 127 0.58 -0.94 4.41
C LEU A 127 1.84 -1.14 5.25
N VAL A 128 2.79 -0.20 5.13
CA VAL A 128 3.91 -0.08 6.07
C VAL A 128 3.48 0.92 7.13
N HIS A 129 3.38 0.48 8.38
CA HIS A 129 2.89 1.29 9.49
C HIS A 129 3.93 1.42 10.58
N HIS A 130 4.09 2.63 11.11
CA HIS A 130 4.85 2.92 12.31
C HIS A 130 4.07 3.88 13.22
N SER A 131 3.79 3.47 14.45
CA SER A 131 3.27 4.32 15.54
C SER A 131 3.86 3.92 16.89
N ASP A 132 3.58 4.70 17.94
CA ASP A 132 3.99 4.37 19.31
C ASP A 132 3.22 3.16 19.87
N THR A 133 2.02 2.90 19.33
CA THR A 133 1.06 1.91 19.85
C THR A 133 1.00 0.63 19.04
N GLY A 134 1.62 0.58 17.86
CA GLY A 134 1.36 -0.47 16.87
C GLY A 134 0.04 -0.29 16.14
N TRP A 135 -0.21 -1.16 15.17
CA TRP A 135 -1.44 -1.17 14.40
C TRP A 135 -2.60 -1.75 15.20
N THR A 136 -3.67 -0.96 15.36
CA THR A 136 -4.84 -1.33 16.16
C THR A 136 -6.15 -1.30 15.38
N ALA A 137 -6.14 -0.93 14.10
CA ALA A 137 -7.33 -0.81 13.27
C ALA A 137 -7.63 -2.06 12.43
N ALA A 138 -8.82 -2.08 11.82
CA ALA A 138 -9.27 -3.13 10.92
C ALA A 138 -8.29 -3.34 9.75
N ARG A 139 -8.13 -4.61 9.37
CA ARG A 139 -7.32 -5.03 8.21
C ARG A 139 -8.18 -5.55 7.06
N ALA A 140 -9.30 -6.20 7.36
CA ALA A 140 -10.26 -6.64 6.38
C ALA A 140 -11.31 -5.54 6.11
N PHE A 141 -11.77 -5.42 4.87
CA PHE A 141 -12.78 -4.41 4.54
C PHE A 141 -14.11 -4.72 5.23
N GLU A 142 -14.48 -6.01 5.36
CA GLU A 142 -15.69 -6.42 6.06
C GLU A 142 -15.73 -6.00 7.53
N ASP A 143 -14.59 -5.80 8.19
CA ASP A 143 -14.51 -5.43 9.60
C ASP A 143 -14.91 -3.96 9.85
N ILE A 144 -14.92 -3.12 8.81
CA ILE A 144 -15.37 -1.71 8.91
C ILE A 144 -16.82 -1.52 8.47
N VAL A 145 -17.50 -2.58 8.00
CA VAL A 145 -18.88 -2.49 7.56
C VAL A 145 -19.80 -2.78 8.74
N ALA A 146 -20.60 -1.79 9.14
CA ALA A 146 -21.53 -1.89 10.25
C ALA A 146 -22.73 -2.79 9.91
N ILE A 147 -22.54 -4.11 10.01
CA ILE A 147 -23.59 -5.12 9.78
C ILE A 147 -23.61 -6.12 10.92
N ASP A 148 -24.71 -6.10 11.67
CA ASP A 148 -24.97 -7.00 12.80
C ASP A 148 -26.16 -7.92 12.54
N GLY A 149 -26.26 -8.96 13.37
CA GLY A 149 -27.43 -9.85 13.40
C GLY A 149 -27.57 -10.77 12.19
N PRO A 150 -28.76 -11.39 12.00
CA PRO A 150 -28.96 -12.44 11.02
C PRO A 150 -28.81 -11.97 9.56
N ALA A 151 -28.95 -10.66 9.30
CA ALA A 151 -28.77 -10.08 7.98
C ALA A 151 -27.31 -10.12 7.49
N ARG A 152 -26.33 -10.28 8.40
CA ARG A 152 -24.90 -10.27 8.04
C ARG A 152 -24.54 -11.29 6.98
N ALA A 153 -25.01 -12.53 7.14
CA ALA A 153 -24.74 -13.60 6.17
C ALA A 153 -25.29 -13.27 4.77
N ALA A 154 -26.44 -12.59 4.70
CA ALA A 154 -27.05 -12.19 3.43
C ALA A 154 -26.33 -11.00 2.77
N LEU A 155 -25.70 -10.11 3.55
CA LEU A 155 -25.04 -8.90 3.03
C LEU A 155 -23.55 -9.09 2.72
N LEU A 156 -22.87 -10.06 3.35
CA LEU A 156 -21.45 -10.35 3.11
C LEU A 156 -21.10 -10.56 1.62
N PRO A 157 -21.89 -11.30 0.81
CA PRO A 157 -21.59 -11.46 -0.62
C PRO A 157 -21.60 -10.16 -1.43
N HIS A 158 -22.22 -9.10 -0.91
CA HIS A 158 -22.29 -7.77 -1.54
C HIS A 158 -21.24 -6.79 -1.01
N THR A 159 -20.37 -7.25 -0.10
CA THR A 159 -19.30 -6.44 0.50
C THR A 159 -17.99 -6.69 -0.23
N PRO A 160 -17.21 -5.65 -0.57
CA PRO A 160 -15.85 -5.82 -1.09
C PRO A 160 -15.02 -6.70 -0.15
N ARG A 161 -14.37 -7.73 -0.71
CA ARG A 161 -13.55 -8.67 0.06
C ARG A 161 -12.07 -8.48 -0.26
N PHE A 162 -11.36 -7.85 0.66
CA PHE A 162 -9.90 -7.74 0.62
C PHE A 162 -9.35 -7.42 2.01
N GLU A 163 -8.08 -7.72 2.22
CA GLU A 163 -7.35 -7.46 3.45
C GLU A 163 -6.06 -6.71 3.17
N LEU A 164 -5.70 -5.78 4.07
CA LEU A 164 -4.41 -5.12 4.06
C LEU A 164 -3.31 -6.12 4.42
N ARG A 165 -2.26 -6.15 3.60
CA ARG A 165 -0.98 -6.72 4.01
C ARG A 165 -0.22 -5.70 4.84
N LEU A 166 -0.41 -5.79 6.16
CA LEU A 166 0.26 -4.95 7.14
C LEU A 166 1.71 -5.40 7.37
N ILE A 167 2.62 -4.43 7.34
CA ILE A 167 3.99 -4.49 7.84
C ILE A 167 4.06 -3.47 8.97
N ASP A 168 3.91 -3.93 10.20
CA ASP A 168 3.97 -3.07 11.38
C ASP A 168 5.39 -3.04 11.91
N VAL A 169 6.00 -1.86 11.89
CA VAL A 169 7.39 -1.64 12.33
C VAL A 169 7.47 -0.97 13.71
N SER A 170 6.34 -0.87 14.40
CA SER A 170 6.22 -0.25 15.73
C SER A 170 6.91 -1.07 16.82
N GLY A 171 7.36 -0.42 17.90
CA GLY A 171 7.81 -1.11 19.13
C GLY A 171 9.23 -1.70 19.11
N GLY A 172 10.15 -1.12 18.34
CA GLY A 172 11.60 -1.42 18.40
C GLY A 172 12.03 -2.76 17.80
N ARG A 173 11.22 -3.82 17.85
CA ARG A 173 11.58 -5.15 17.31
C ARG A 173 11.49 -5.27 15.78
N ALA A 174 10.82 -4.32 15.13
CA ALA A 174 10.73 -4.24 13.67
C ALA A 174 11.31 -2.93 13.10
N GLY A 175 11.59 -1.95 13.97
CA GLY A 175 12.56 -0.89 13.70
C GLY A 175 13.89 -1.50 13.27
N ASP A 176 14.34 -2.55 13.97
CA ASP A 176 15.51 -3.34 13.61
C ASP A 176 15.38 -4.08 12.27
N LEU A 177 14.20 -4.47 11.78
CA LEU A 177 14.08 -5.23 10.52
C LEU A 177 14.14 -4.31 9.30
N VAL A 178 13.54 -3.13 9.42
CA VAL A 178 13.67 -2.07 8.42
C VAL A 178 15.06 -1.44 8.54
N GLU A 179 15.56 -1.09 9.73
CA GLU A 179 16.94 -0.63 9.91
C GLU A 179 17.97 -1.69 9.49
N GLN A 180 17.86 -2.97 9.84
CA GLN A 180 18.81 -4.01 9.40
C GLN A 180 18.70 -4.27 7.89
N ALA A 181 17.50 -4.26 7.31
CA ALA A 181 17.36 -4.29 5.85
C ALA A 181 17.99 -3.04 5.20
N LEU A 182 18.03 -1.90 5.89
CA LEU A 182 18.65 -0.64 5.44
C LEU A 182 20.17 -0.56 5.75
N THR A 183 20.66 -1.24 6.79
CA THR A 183 22.06 -1.19 7.28
C THR A 183 22.89 -2.34 6.71
N ALA A 184 22.29 -3.49 6.40
CA ALA A 184 22.94 -4.60 5.69
C ALA A 184 23.23 -4.29 4.20
N LEU A 185 22.89 -3.08 3.75
CA LEU A 185 23.15 -2.53 2.42
C LEU A 185 24.26 -1.46 2.45
N GLY A 186 24.94 -1.29 3.58
CA GLY A 186 26.20 -0.55 3.72
C GLY A 186 27.42 -1.45 3.56
#